data_AF-A0A2E0F3K1-F1
#
_entry.id   AF-A0A2E0F3K1-F1
#
_cell.length_a   1.000
_cell.length_b   1.000
_cell.length_c   1.000
_cell.angle_alpha   90.00
_cell.angle_beta   90.00
_cell.angle_gamma   90.00
#
_symmetry.space_group_name_H-M   'P 1'
#
loop_
_entity.id
_entity.type
_entity.pdbx_description
1 polymer ?
#
loop_
_entity_poly.entity_id
_entity_poly.type
_entity_poly.pdbx_seq_one_letter_code
_entity_poly.pdbx_strand_id
1 'polypeptide(L)' 'DAAPYFRIFNPYEQQKKFDKEYIYIKKWISEYDTNKYPQEIVNHKLARERCLKAYKEAVS' A
#
# COMPACT_ATOMS: atom_id res chain seq x y z
N ASP A 1 4.85 -16.26 13.54
CA ASP A 1 3.85 -16.71 12.56
C ASP A 1 3.75 -15.79 11.36
N ALA A 2 3.65 -16.39 10.18
CA ALA A 2 3.46 -15.65 8.93
C ALA A 2 2.01 -15.16 8.81
N ALA A 3 1.83 -13.98 8.21
CA ALA A 3 0.51 -13.50 7.85
C ALA A 3 -0.11 -14.37 6.73
N PRO A 4 -1.43 -14.58 6.73
CA PRO A 4 -2.09 -15.31 5.65
C PRO A 4 -1.98 -14.55 4.32
N TYR A 5 -1.79 -15.27 3.21
CA TYR A 5 -1.48 -14.70 1.89
C TYR A 5 -2.54 -13.71 1.36
N PHE A 6 -3.80 -13.87 1.76
CA PHE A 6 -4.89 -12.97 1.35
C PHE A 6 -4.89 -11.62 2.11
N ARG A 7 -4.08 -11.50 3.19
CA ARG A 7 -3.87 -10.26 3.93
C ARG A 7 -2.94 -9.34 3.13
N ILE A 8 -3.57 -8.57 2.25
CA ILE A 8 -2.91 -7.51 1.47
C ILE A 8 -3.36 -6.17 2.05
N PHE A 9 -2.42 -5.42 2.62
CA PHE A 9 -2.72 -4.14 3.24
C PHE A 9 -2.97 -3.05 2.18
N ASN A 10 -3.98 -2.22 2.42
CA ASN A 10 -4.16 -0.98 1.67
C ASN A 10 -3.29 0.11 2.30
N PRO A 11 -2.30 0.67 1.58
CA PRO A 11 -1.37 1.66 2.13
C PRO A 11 -2.09 2.90 2.68
N TYR A 12 -3.18 3.34 2.04
CA TYR A 12 -3.96 4.49 2.48
C TYR A 12 -4.70 4.24 3.80
N GLU A 13 -5.28 3.06 3.96
CA GLU A 13 -5.97 2.71 5.21
C GLU A 13 -4.97 2.49 6.36
N GLN A 14 -3.76 1.98 6.08
CA GLN A 14 -2.70 1.92 7.07
C GLN A 14 -2.23 3.32 7.49
N GLN A 15 -2.02 4.22 6.53
CA GLN A 15 -1.66 5.61 6.81
C GLN A 15 -2.75 6.29 7.65
N LYS A 16 -4.03 6.22 7.26
CA LYS A 16 -5.14 6.82 8.04
C LYS A 16 -5.20 6.31 9.47
N LYS A 17 -4.89 5.03 9.68
CA LYS A 17 -4.92 4.39 10.99
C LYS A 17 -3.73 4.78 11.88
N PHE A 18 -2.54 4.90 11.32
CA PHE A 18 -1.29 4.98 12.10
C PHE A 18 -0.56 6.33 11.99
N ASP A 19 -0.84 7.14 10.98
CA ASP A 19 -0.24 8.46 10.77
C ASP A 19 -1.28 9.44 10.21
N LYS A 20 -2.42 9.55 10.90
CA LYS A 20 -3.59 10.34 10.45
C LYS A 20 -3.24 11.80 10.08
N GLU A 21 -2.26 12.36 10.76
CA GLU A 21 -1.80 13.76 10.58
C GLU A 21 -0.60 13.89 9.63
N TYR A 22 -0.12 12.79 9.04
CA TYR A 22 1.03 12.75 8.15
C TYR A 22 2.34 13.24 8.81
N ILE A 23 2.44 13.16 10.14
CA ILE A 23 3.62 13.64 10.89
C ILE A 23 4.84 12.82 10.49
N TYR A 24 4.70 11.49 10.44
CA TYR A 24 5.80 10.61 10.08
C TYR A 24 6.14 10.74 8.60
N ILE A 25 5.13 10.74 7.72
CA ILE A 25 5.34 10.88 6.27
C ILE A 25 6.07 12.19 5.95
N LYS A 26 5.61 13.34 6.45
CA LYS A 26 6.22 14.64 6.16
C LYS A 26 7.62 14.80 6.73
N LYS A 27 7.94 14.10 7.83
CA LYS A 27 9.29 14.08 8.40
C LYS A 27 10.30 13.43 7.44
N TRP A 28 9.90 12.38 6.73
CA TRP A 28 10.81 11.57 5.91
C TRP A 28 10.69 11.82 4.42
N ILE A 29 9.55 12.33 3.96
CA ILE A 29 9.24 12.64 2.57
C ILE A 29 8.76 14.09 2.54
N SER A 30 9.71 15.01 2.56
CA SER A 30 9.44 16.45 2.63
C SER A 30 8.63 16.98 1.43
N GLU A 31 8.75 16.30 0.29
CA GLU A 31 8.08 16.61 -0.96
C GLU A 31 6.70 15.95 -1.10
N TYR A 32 6.24 15.19 -0.10
CA TYR A 32 4.91 14.58 -0.11
C TYR A 32 3.82 15.63 -0.35
N ASP A 33 2.84 15.32 -1.20
CA ASP A 33 1.75 16.23 -1.62
C ASP A 33 2.21 17.47 -2.41
N THR A 34 3.42 17.42 -3.00
CA THR A 34 3.91 18.44 -3.94
C THR A 34 4.02 17.88 -5.35
N ASN A 35 4.20 18.76 -6.34
CA ASN A 35 4.42 18.37 -7.74
C ASN A 35 5.70 17.53 -7.97
N LYS A 36 6.61 17.49 -6.98
CA LYS A 36 7.81 16.66 -7.04
C LYS A 36 7.54 15.23 -6.59
N TYR A 37 6.41 14.98 -5.93
CA TYR A 37 6.04 13.64 -5.49
C TYR A 37 5.55 12.82 -6.69
N PRO A 38 6.07 11.58 -6.87
CA PRO A 38 5.67 10.76 -8.00
C PRO A 38 4.20 10.32 -7.88
N GLN A 39 3.60 10.06 -9.02
CA GLN A 39 2.31 9.39 -9.08
C GLN A 39 2.45 7.92 -8.66
N GLU A 40 1.33 7.31 -8.26
CA GLU A 40 1.30 5.88 -7.96
C GLU A 40 1.87 5.05 -9.13
N ILE A 41 2.88 4.23 -8.84
CA ILE A 41 3.48 3.34 -9.84
C ILE A 41 2.51 2.23 -10.27
N VAL A 42 1.51 1.92 -9.45
CA VAL A 42 0.50 0.89 -9.72
C VAL A 42 -0.78 1.20 -8.96
N ASN A 43 -1.93 0.99 -9.60
CA ASN A 43 -3.21 1.07 -8.93
C ASN A 43 -3.36 -0.09 -7.92
N HIS A 44 -3.65 0.23 -6.64
CA HIS A 44 -3.70 -0.76 -5.57
C HIS A 44 -4.76 -1.86 -5.80
N LYS A 45 -5.94 -1.52 -6.34
CA LYS A 45 -7.01 -2.51 -6.59
C LYS A 45 -6.55 -3.55 -7.61
N LEU A 46 -5.97 -3.10 -8.73
CA LEU A 46 -5.42 -3.98 -9.76
C LEU A 46 -4.26 -4.84 -9.21
N ALA A 47 -3.36 -4.24 -8.44
CA ALA A 47 -2.24 -4.95 -7.83
C ALA A 47 -2.73 -6.05 -6.87
N ARG A 48 -3.76 -5.73 -6.07
CA ARG A 48 -4.38 -6.67 -5.13
C ARG A 48 -5.01 -7.86 -5.86
N GLU A 49 -5.81 -7.60 -6.91
CA GLU A 49 -6.44 -8.65 -7.71
C GLU A 49 -5.41 -9.57 -8.37
N ARG A 50 -4.35 -8.99 -8.97
CA ARG A 50 -3.24 -9.75 -9.55
C ARG A 50 -2.54 -10.64 -8.53
N CYS A 51 -2.28 -10.10 -7.33
CA CYS A 51 -1.64 -10.84 -6.25
C CYS A 51 -2.51 -12.01 -5.76
N LEU A 52 -3.79 -11.78 -5.50
CA LEU A 52 -4.72 -12.83 -5.09
C LEU A 52 -4.85 -13.95 -6.13
N LYS A 53 -4.89 -13.59 -7.42
CA LYS A 53 -4.92 -14.57 -8.50
C LYS A 53 -3.67 -15.45 -8.49
N ALA A 54 -2.48 -14.86 -8.44
CA ALA A 54 -1.22 -15.60 -8.43
C ALA A 54 -1.10 -16.55 -7.23
N TYR A 55 -1.48 -16.08 -6.02
CA TYR A 55 -1.49 -16.95 -4.84
C TYR A 55 -2.53 -18.06 -4.93
N LYS A 56 -3.71 -17.78 -5.50
CA LYS A 56 -4.75 -18.79 -5.69
C LYS A 56 -4.24 -19.90 -6.61
N GLU A 57 -3.61 -19.55 -7.73
CA GLU A 57 -3.02 -20.49 -8.69
C GLU A 57 -1.86 -21.31 -8.10
N ALA A 58 -1.08 -20.74 -7.18
CA ALA A 58 0.05 -21.44 -6.56
C ALA A 58 -0.36 -22.40 -5.42
N VAL A 59 -1.53 -22.17 -4.81
CA VAL A 59 -2.03 -22.97 -3.67
C VAL A 59 -3.09 -23.99 -4.11
N SER A 60 -3.72 -23.79 -5.29
CA SER A 60 -4.63 -24.76 -5.93
C SER A 60 -3.88 -25.83 -6.70
#